data_AF-A0A6N1X0C7-F1
#
_entry.id   AF-A0A6N1X0C7-F1
#
_cell.length_a   1.000
_cell.length_b   1.000
_cell.length_c   1.000
_cell.angle_alpha   90.00
_cell.angle_beta   90.00
_cell.angle_gamma   90.00
#
_symmetry.space_group_name_H-M   'P 1'
#
loop_
_entity.id
_entity.type
_entity.pdbx_description
1 polymer ?
#
loop_
_entity_poly.entity_id
_entity_poly.type
_entity_poly.pdbx_seq_one_letter_code
_entity_poly.pdbx_strand_id
1 'polypeptide(L)'
;MTLAAPPYQQLTGEYQVLMRHYGQTQMRCDALVRAQAAEIERLQGMAMRLRAAVIVRDTALAWERAQRSQAVLTCMQNLARERLPWQWAQLRAAAQGGPGEGGGADGAGALAASAEAADLVVCQTGCLSHGDYWRVQDQCRRTGQTCVLVEQSAAASIDGFGADAPAQRLVEWLPAPENTAS
;
A
#
# COMPACT_ATOMS: atom_id res chain seq x y z
N MET A 1 -55.40 -16.62 -75.32
CA MET A 1 -56.17 -17.17 -74.19
C MET A 1 -55.20 -17.97 -73.34
N THR A 2 -54.41 -17.27 -72.51
CA THR A 2 -53.40 -17.88 -71.63
C THR A 2 -54.11 -18.52 -70.45
N LEU A 3 -54.14 -19.84 -70.39
CA LEU A 3 -54.58 -20.54 -69.19
C LEU A 3 -53.67 -20.11 -68.03
N ALA A 4 -54.27 -19.51 -67.00
CA ALA A 4 -53.59 -19.23 -65.75
C ALA A 4 -52.99 -20.54 -65.23
N ALA A 5 -51.69 -20.51 -64.88
CA ALA A 5 -51.01 -21.67 -64.33
C ALA A 5 -51.78 -22.17 -63.09
N PRO A 6 -51.93 -23.50 -62.90
CA PRO A 6 -52.66 -24.03 -61.76
C PRO A 6 -52.04 -23.49 -60.45
N PRO A 7 -52.85 -23.17 -59.43
CA PRO A 7 -52.43 -22.38 -58.24
C PRO A 7 -51.21 -22.94 -57.49
N TYR A 8 -50.95 -24.25 -57.59
CA TYR A 8 -49.76 -24.88 -57.02
C TYR A 8 -48.44 -24.48 -57.71
N GLN A 9 -48.46 -24.23 -59.03
CA GLN A 9 -47.26 -23.81 -59.76
C GLN A 9 -46.84 -22.38 -59.40
N GLN A 10 -47.79 -21.48 -59.16
CA GLN A 10 -47.50 -20.13 -58.69
C GLN A 10 -46.83 -20.16 -57.30
N LEU A 11 -47.40 -20.91 -56.36
CA LEU A 11 -46.83 -21.07 -55.01
C LEU A 11 -45.42 -21.66 -55.05
N THR A 12 -45.17 -22.63 -55.94
CA THR A 12 -43.84 -23.23 -56.11
C THR A 12 -42.82 -22.20 -56.60
N GLY A 13 -43.21 -21.33 -57.55
CA GLY A 13 -42.34 -20.25 -58.03
C GLY A 13 -42.01 -19.22 -56.95
N GLU A 14 -43.00 -18.81 -56.16
CA GLU A 14 -42.82 -17.88 -55.03
C GLU A 14 -41.91 -18.48 -53.96
N TYR A 15 -42.10 -19.76 -53.61
CA TYR A 15 -41.22 -20.48 -52.68
C TYR A 15 -39.77 -20.53 -53.17
N GLN A 16 -39.54 -20.76 -54.47
CA GLN A 16 -38.18 -20.77 -55.04
C GLN A 16 -37.50 -19.39 -54.99
N VAL A 17 -38.26 -18.31 -55.17
CA VAL A 17 -37.73 -16.94 -55.02
C VAL A 17 -37.36 -16.70 -53.55
N LEU A 18 -38.24 -17.06 -52.61
CA LEU A 18 -37.99 -16.91 -51.18
C LEU A 18 -36.75 -17.71 -50.73
N MET A 19 -36.61 -18.97 -51.16
CA MET A 19 -35.47 -19.80 -50.80
C MET A 19 -34.15 -19.23 -51.33
N ARG A 20 -34.13 -18.64 -52.53
CA ARG A 20 -32.94 -17.96 -53.06
C ARG A 20 -32.56 -16.75 -52.22
N HIS A 21 -33.51 -15.88 -51.89
CA HIS A 21 -33.25 -14.72 -51.06
C HIS A 21 -32.82 -15.10 -49.64
N TYR A 22 -33.42 -16.15 -49.08
CA TYR A 22 -33.03 -16.69 -47.79
C TYR A 22 -31.58 -17.20 -47.82
N GLY A 23 -31.22 -18.04 -48.80
CA GLY A 23 -29.85 -18.55 -48.95
C GLY A 23 -28.84 -17.43 -49.15
N GLN A 24 -29.15 -16.40 -49.95
CA GLN A 24 -28.29 -15.21 -50.10
C GLN A 24 -28.06 -14.48 -48.77
N THR A 25 -29.13 -14.30 -47.98
CA THR A 25 -29.05 -13.63 -46.69
C THR A 25 -28.27 -14.48 -45.69
N GLN A 26 -28.51 -15.80 -45.64
CA GLN A 26 -27.76 -16.73 -44.81
C GLN A 26 -26.26 -16.67 -45.09
N MET A 27 -25.85 -16.71 -46.36
CA MET A 27 -24.43 -16.60 -46.72
C MET A 27 -23.80 -15.29 -46.26
N ARG A 28 -24.52 -14.18 -46.36
CA ARG A 28 -24.05 -12.87 -45.87
C ARG A 28 -23.91 -12.86 -44.35
N CYS A 29 -24.89 -13.38 -43.62
CA CYS A 29 -24.84 -13.49 -42.16
C CYS A 29 -23.68 -14.39 -41.71
N ASP A 30 -23.52 -15.55 -42.34
CA ASP A 30 -22.45 -16.50 -42.03
C ASP A 30 -21.05 -15.90 -42.32
N ALA A 31 -20.91 -15.15 -43.41
CA ALA A 31 -19.68 -14.41 -43.70
C ALA A 31 -19.37 -13.34 -42.63
N LEU A 32 -20.38 -12.57 -42.20
CA LEU A 32 -20.22 -11.57 -41.15
C LEU A 32 -19.87 -12.20 -39.80
N VAL A 33 -20.55 -13.27 -39.40
CA VAL A 33 -20.27 -13.99 -38.15
C VAL A 33 -18.84 -14.53 -38.14
N ARG A 34 -18.39 -15.14 -39.24
CA ARG A 34 -17.01 -15.64 -39.34
C ARG A 34 -15.97 -14.52 -39.31
N ALA A 35 -16.23 -13.40 -39.99
CA ALA A 35 -15.32 -12.25 -39.94
C ALA A 35 -15.23 -11.65 -38.53
N GLN A 36 -16.36 -11.52 -37.84
CA GLN A 36 -16.38 -11.03 -36.45
C GLN A 36 -15.71 -11.99 -35.48
N ALA A 37 -15.91 -13.30 -35.63
CA ALA A 37 -15.24 -14.31 -34.81
C ALA A 37 -13.71 -14.21 -34.95
N ALA A 38 -13.19 -14.07 -36.17
CA ALA A 38 -11.77 -13.90 -36.42
C ALA A 38 -11.22 -12.60 -35.79
N GLU A 39 -11.99 -11.51 -35.84
CA GLU A 39 -11.59 -10.25 -35.22
C GLU A 39 -11.58 -10.34 -33.68
N ILE A 40 -12.55 -11.03 -33.09
CA ILE A 40 -12.59 -11.30 -31.65
C ILE A 40 -11.35 -12.10 -31.23
N GLU A 41 -11.01 -13.17 -31.94
CA GLU A 41 -9.81 -13.97 -31.65
C GLU A 41 -8.53 -13.12 -31.74
N ARG A 42 -8.43 -12.26 -32.76
CA ARG A 42 -7.29 -11.35 -32.94
C ARG A 42 -7.17 -10.37 -31.77
N LEU A 43 -8.27 -9.71 -31.40
CA LEU A 43 -8.30 -8.74 -30.30
C LEU A 43 -8.02 -9.41 -28.95
N GLN A 44 -8.60 -10.59 -28.71
CA GLN A 44 -8.33 -11.38 -27.51
C GLN A 44 -6.85 -11.78 -27.43
N GLY A 45 -6.25 -12.18 -28.55
CA GLY A 45 -4.81 -12.46 -28.64
C GLY A 45 -3.94 -11.26 -28.30
N MET A 46 -4.29 -10.06 -28.81
CA MET A 46 -3.57 -8.82 -28.46
C MET A 46 -3.75 -8.45 -26.97
N ALA A 47 -4.96 -8.57 -26.43
CA ALA A 47 -5.23 -8.32 -25.03
C ALA A 47 -4.43 -9.26 -24.12
N MET A 48 -4.33 -10.54 -24.48
CA MET A 48 -3.52 -11.52 -23.74
C MET A 48 -2.03 -11.15 -23.75
N ARG A 49 -1.48 -10.77 -24.92
CA ARG A 49 -0.07 -10.35 -25.03
C ARG A 49 0.24 -9.10 -24.21
N LEU A 50 -0.63 -8.09 -24.27
CA LEU A 50 -0.46 -6.86 -23.50
C LEU A 50 -0.55 -7.13 -21.99
N ARG A 51 -1.51 -7.95 -21.55
CA ARG A 51 -1.61 -8.37 -20.14
C ARG A 51 -0.35 -9.10 -19.68
N ALA A 52 0.17 -10.02 -20.49
CA ALA A 52 1.42 -10.72 -20.19
C ALA A 52 2.61 -9.76 -20.06
N ALA A 53 2.74 -8.77 -20.95
CA ALA A 53 3.81 -7.79 -20.90
C ALA A 53 3.77 -6.94 -19.61
N VAL A 54 2.57 -6.54 -19.18
CA VAL A 54 2.38 -5.81 -17.90
C VAL A 54 2.76 -6.70 -16.72
N ILE A 55 2.29 -7.95 -16.67
CA ILE A 55 2.63 -8.89 -15.60
C ILE A 55 4.15 -9.08 -15.50
N VAL A 56 4.84 -9.28 -16.62
CA VAL A 56 6.31 -9.45 -16.63
C VAL A 56 7.01 -8.21 -16.08
N ARG A 57 6.60 -7.02 -16.50
CA ARG A 57 7.19 -5.76 -16.01
C ARG A 57 6.94 -5.58 -14.51
N ASP A 58 5.70 -5.74 -14.07
CA ASP A 58 5.31 -5.45 -12.69
C ASP A 58 5.91 -6.46 -11.72
N THR A 59 6.00 -7.74 -12.12
CA THR A 59 6.70 -8.76 -11.33
C THR A 59 8.19 -8.43 -11.20
N ALA A 60 8.87 -8.04 -12.28
CA ALA A 60 10.28 -7.64 -12.21
C ALA A 60 10.49 -6.45 -11.25
N LEU A 61 9.64 -5.42 -11.33
CA LEU A 61 9.69 -4.28 -10.41
C LEU A 61 9.42 -4.69 -8.96
N ALA A 62 8.48 -5.61 -8.72
CA ALA A 62 8.20 -6.13 -7.39
C ALA A 62 9.40 -6.88 -6.81
N TRP A 63 10.07 -7.72 -7.61
CA TRP A 63 11.29 -8.43 -7.22
C TRP A 63 12.42 -7.46 -6.86
N GLU A 64 12.67 -6.44 -7.67
CA GLU A 64 13.69 -5.43 -7.36
C GLU A 64 13.39 -4.68 -6.05
N ARG A 65 12.12 -4.32 -5.81
CA ARG A 65 11.71 -3.63 -4.58
C ARG A 65 11.92 -4.51 -3.35
N ALA A 66 11.55 -5.78 -3.43
CA ALA A 66 11.77 -6.76 -2.37
C ALA A 66 13.28 -6.97 -2.10
N GLN A 67 14.10 -7.00 -3.15
CA GLN A 67 15.54 -7.13 -2.99
C GLN A 67 16.17 -5.89 -2.33
N ARG A 68 15.74 -4.68 -2.73
CA ARG A 68 16.20 -3.43 -2.10
C ARG A 68 15.78 -3.35 -0.63
N SER A 69 14.52 -3.68 -0.29
CA SER A 69 14.07 -3.67 1.10
C SER A 69 14.83 -4.69 1.95
N GLN A 70 15.06 -5.89 1.41
CA GLN A 70 15.84 -6.92 2.09
C GLN A 70 17.30 -6.48 2.31
N ALA A 71 17.93 -5.85 1.31
CA ALA A 71 19.29 -5.33 1.44
C ALA A 71 19.39 -4.24 2.51
N VAL A 72 18.41 -3.32 2.57
CA VAL A 72 18.36 -2.27 3.60
C VAL A 72 18.16 -2.88 4.99
N LEU A 73 17.24 -3.84 5.15
CA LEU A 73 17.05 -4.57 6.41
C LEU A 73 18.33 -5.27 6.85
N THR A 74 19.01 -5.95 5.93
CA THR A 74 20.27 -6.65 6.21
C THR A 74 21.38 -5.66 6.61
N CYS A 75 21.48 -4.52 5.93
CA CYS A 75 22.42 -3.46 6.27
C CYS A 75 22.16 -2.91 7.68
N MET A 76 20.89 -2.60 8.01
CA MET A 76 20.52 -2.16 9.36
C MET A 76 20.84 -3.21 10.42
N GLN A 77 20.56 -4.49 10.15
CA GLN A 77 20.88 -5.59 11.07
C GLN A 77 22.39 -5.75 11.30
N ASN A 78 23.20 -5.62 10.25
CA ASN A 78 24.66 -5.68 10.36
C ASN A 78 25.21 -4.47 11.11
N LEU A 79 24.72 -3.27 10.81
CA LEU A 79 25.10 -2.05 11.51
C LEU A 79 24.77 -2.14 13.01
N ALA A 80 23.57 -2.63 13.31
CA ALA A 80 23.15 -2.94 14.67
C ALA A 80 24.16 -3.90 15.32
N ARG A 81 24.46 -5.04 14.69
CA ARG A 81 25.41 -6.03 15.22
C ARG A 81 26.81 -5.47 15.50
N GLU A 82 27.33 -4.62 14.62
CA GLU A 82 28.69 -4.07 14.72
C GLU A 82 28.81 -2.88 15.67
N ARG A 83 27.81 -1.98 15.69
CA ARG A 83 27.87 -0.72 16.46
C ARG A 83 27.23 -0.78 17.84
N LEU A 84 26.19 -1.59 18.02
CA LEU A 84 25.48 -1.65 19.29
C LEU A 84 26.36 -2.12 20.47
N PRO A 85 27.27 -3.11 20.34
CA PRO A 85 28.00 -3.66 21.50
C PRO A 85 28.80 -2.61 22.29
N TRP A 86 29.48 -1.69 21.61
CA TRP A 86 30.27 -0.65 22.28
C TRP A 86 29.40 0.53 22.77
N GLN A 87 28.38 0.93 22.01
CA GLN A 87 27.44 1.99 22.43
C GLN A 87 26.67 1.58 23.69
N TRP A 88 26.16 0.35 23.76
CA TRP A 88 25.47 -0.14 24.95
C TRP A 88 26.42 -0.38 26.13
N ALA A 89 27.67 -0.77 25.89
CA ALA A 89 28.68 -0.88 26.95
C ALA A 89 29.02 0.48 27.57
N GLN A 90 29.18 1.53 26.75
CA GLN A 90 29.38 2.90 27.25
C GLN A 90 28.18 3.41 28.05
N LEU A 91 26.96 3.21 27.55
CA LEU A 91 25.74 3.61 28.25
C LEU A 91 25.54 2.83 29.56
N ARG A 92 25.83 1.51 29.58
CA ARG A 92 25.80 0.70 30.82
C ARG A 92 26.87 1.11 31.82
N ALA A 93 28.08 1.41 31.36
CA ALA A 93 29.16 1.90 32.22
C ALA A 93 28.81 3.27 32.82
N ALA A 94 28.21 4.18 32.05
CA ALA A 94 27.72 5.46 32.55
C ALA A 94 26.57 5.29 33.57
N ALA A 95 25.68 4.33 33.35
CA ALA A 95 24.60 4.00 34.30
C ALA A 95 25.10 3.33 35.58
N GLN A 96 26.23 2.61 35.54
CA GLN A 96 26.83 1.91 36.69
C GLN A 96 27.91 2.73 37.42
N GLY A 97 28.42 3.80 36.80
CA GLY A 97 29.51 4.64 37.32
C GLY A 97 29.07 5.95 37.97
N GLY A 98 27.78 6.21 38.12
CA GLY A 98 27.29 7.37 38.88
C GLY A 98 27.43 7.13 40.39
N PRO A 99 28.08 8.02 41.16
CA PRO A 99 28.09 7.91 42.61
C PRO A 99 26.65 8.10 43.10
N GLY A 100 26.07 7.03 43.63
CA GLY A 100 24.74 7.08 44.22
C GLY A 100 24.79 7.88 45.52
N GLU A 101 24.36 9.14 45.48
CA GLU A 101 23.75 9.85 46.62
C GLU A 101 22.76 10.91 46.10
N GLY A 102 21.51 10.82 46.57
CA GLY A 102 20.63 11.99 46.77
C GLY A 102 19.70 12.43 45.63
N GLY A 103 18.42 12.02 45.72
CA GLY A 103 17.26 12.93 45.65
C GLY A 103 16.95 13.67 44.34
N GLY A 104 15.84 13.30 43.70
CA GLY A 104 15.39 13.85 42.42
C GLY A 104 15.08 15.36 42.39
N ALA A 105 15.74 16.04 41.46
CA ALA A 105 15.31 17.30 40.83
C ALA A 105 16.07 17.54 39.50
N ASP A 106 17.30 17.03 39.37
CA ASP A 106 18.20 17.39 38.25
C ASP A 106 18.02 16.57 36.97
N GLY A 107 17.43 15.37 37.05
CA GLY A 107 17.19 14.52 35.88
C GLY A 107 16.18 15.12 34.90
N ALA A 108 15.17 15.87 35.40
CA ALA A 108 14.17 16.53 34.56
C ALA A 108 14.75 17.69 33.75
N GLY A 109 15.72 18.42 34.32
CA GLY A 109 16.40 19.53 33.63
C GLY A 109 17.31 19.05 32.51
N ALA A 110 18.07 17.96 32.75
CA ALA A 110 18.93 17.36 31.73
C ALA A 110 18.14 16.81 30.54
N LEU A 111 16.97 16.21 30.80
CA LEU A 111 16.05 15.73 29.75
C LEU A 111 15.45 16.90 28.96
N ALA A 112 15.05 17.99 29.63
CA ALA A 112 14.51 19.17 28.96
C ALA A 112 15.53 19.84 28.03
N ALA A 113 16.79 19.97 28.46
CA ALA A 113 17.87 20.52 27.64
C ALA A 113 18.19 19.62 26.42
N SER A 114 18.18 18.30 26.61
CA SER A 114 18.38 17.36 25.48
C SER A 114 17.19 17.34 24.52
N ALA A 115 15.97 17.61 25.01
CA ALA A 115 14.78 17.72 24.17
C ALA A 115 14.81 19.00 23.33
N GLU A 116 15.25 20.13 23.90
CA GLU A 116 15.39 21.41 23.18
C GLU A 116 16.37 21.31 22.00
N ALA A 117 17.47 20.58 22.17
CA ALA A 117 18.48 20.38 21.12
C ALA A 117 18.09 19.34 20.05
N ALA A 118 17.03 18.55 20.26
CA ALA A 118 16.62 17.50 19.34
C ALA A 118 15.61 18.01 18.31
N ASP A 119 15.78 17.61 17.04
CA ASP A 119 14.83 17.93 15.97
C ASP A 119 13.50 17.15 16.10
N LEU A 120 13.53 16.00 16.79
CA LEU A 120 12.37 15.14 17.04
C LEU A 120 12.55 14.37 18.35
N VAL A 121 11.50 14.35 19.17
CA VAL A 121 11.43 13.52 20.38
C VAL A 121 10.55 12.30 20.12
N VAL A 122 11.12 11.10 20.27
CA VAL A 122 10.40 9.83 20.15
C VAL A 122 10.21 9.21 21.53
N CYS A 123 8.95 9.11 21.98
CA CYS A 123 8.62 8.52 23.28
C CYS A 123 8.16 7.07 23.12
N GLN A 124 8.95 6.09 23.58
CA GLN A 124 8.46 4.72 23.79
C GLN A 124 7.66 4.66 25.09
N THR A 125 6.39 4.23 25.03
CA THR A 125 5.52 4.03 26.21
C THR A 125 5.89 2.81 27.06
N GLY A 126 7.02 2.16 26.77
CA GLY A 126 7.52 1.03 27.54
C GLY A 126 8.17 1.51 28.84
N CYS A 127 7.38 1.58 29.91
CA CYS A 127 7.78 1.93 31.29
C CYS A 127 7.89 3.43 31.64
N LEU A 128 7.06 4.28 31.04
CA LEU A 128 6.78 5.61 31.63
C LEU A 128 5.74 5.47 32.74
N SER A 129 6.02 6.01 33.92
CA SER A 129 5.02 6.05 35.00
C SER A 129 3.83 6.93 34.57
N HIS A 130 2.65 6.68 35.12
CA HIS A 130 1.39 7.35 34.72
C HIS A 130 1.43 8.90 34.82
N GLY A 131 2.48 9.48 35.43
CA GLY A 131 2.71 10.92 35.55
C GLY A 131 3.71 11.54 34.55
N ASP A 132 4.51 10.74 33.84
CA ASP A 132 5.60 11.26 33.00
C ASP A 132 5.14 11.60 31.57
N TYR A 133 4.15 10.87 31.05
CA TYR A 133 3.56 11.12 29.73
C TYR A 133 3.00 12.54 29.60
N TRP A 134 2.22 12.99 30.58
CA TRP A 134 1.59 14.32 30.56
C TRP A 134 2.62 15.45 30.63
N ARG A 135 3.77 15.23 31.28
CA ARG A 135 4.85 16.23 31.36
C ARG A 135 5.57 16.41 30.04
N VAL A 136 5.86 15.31 29.33
CA VAL A 136 6.48 15.39 28.00
C VAL A 136 5.51 15.99 26.97
N GLN A 137 4.23 15.63 27.06
CA GLN A 137 3.19 16.25 26.22
C GLN A 137 3.06 17.77 26.46
N ASP A 138 3.08 18.21 27.72
CA ASP A 138 3.02 19.63 28.08
C ASP A 138 4.28 20.39 27.63
N GLN A 139 5.47 19.77 27.73
CA GLN A 139 6.72 20.33 27.24
C GLN A 139 6.65 20.58 25.72
N CYS A 140 6.30 19.56 24.91
CA CYS A 140 6.17 19.69 23.46
C CYS A 140 5.19 20.80 23.08
N ARG A 141 4.08 20.92 23.83
CA ARG A 141 3.07 21.97 23.61
C ARG A 141 3.62 23.37 23.86
N ARG A 142 4.48 23.55 24.86
CA ARG A 142 5.07 24.86 25.20
C ARG A 142 6.27 25.23 24.32
N THR A 143 7.06 24.24 23.90
CA THR A 143 8.25 24.46 23.05
C THR A 143 7.91 24.49 21.57
N GLY A 144 6.72 24.04 21.17
CA GLY A 144 6.30 23.97 19.78
C GLY A 144 6.98 22.86 18.97
N GLN A 145 7.65 21.92 19.64
CA GLN A 145 8.33 20.81 19.00
C GLN A 145 7.34 19.74 18.54
N THR A 146 7.57 19.18 17.34
CA THR A 146 6.74 18.09 16.80
C THR A 146 7.00 16.81 17.57
N CYS A 147 5.99 16.32 18.29
CA CYS A 147 6.08 15.08 19.06
C CYS A 147 5.17 14.02 18.46
N VAL A 148 5.72 12.84 18.17
CA VAL A 148 5.00 11.70 17.60
C VAL A 148 4.93 10.59 18.63
N LEU A 149 3.71 10.23 19.02
CA LEU A 149 3.46 9.05 19.85
C LEU A 149 3.56 7.81 18.96
N VAL A 150 4.53 6.95 19.24
CA VAL A 150 4.66 5.65 18.59
C VAL A 150 4.11 4.60 19.56
N GLU A 151 2.92 4.09 19.31
CA GLU A 151 2.48 2.85 19.95
C GLU A 151 3.46 1.75 19.54
N GLN A 152 3.91 0.96 20.51
CA GLN A 152 4.71 -0.21 20.21
C GLN A 152 3.91 -1.06 19.23
N SER A 153 4.44 -1.23 18.02
CA SER A 153 4.08 -2.39 17.20
C SER A 153 4.37 -3.57 18.11
N ALA A 154 3.33 -4.31 18.49
CA ALA A 154 3.47 -5.53 19.27
C ALA A 154 4.70 -6.26 18.75
N ALA A 155 5.68 -6.45 19.65
CA ALA A 155 6.98 -7.02 19.34
C ALA A 155 6.81 -8.09 18.27
N ALA A 156 7.52 -7.94 17.14
CA ALA A 156 7.47 -8.88 16.03
C ALA A 156 7.68 -10.30 16.59
N SER A 157 6.57 -11.00 16.81
CA SER A 157 6.58 -12.43 17.08
C SER A 157 6.98 -13.05 15.76
N ILE A 158 8.14 -13.68 15.79
CA ILE A 158 8.70 -14.45 14.69
C ILE A 158 7.81 -15.68 14.57
N ASP A 159 6.67 -15.57 13.89
CA ASP A 159 5.88 -16.68 13.37
C ASP A 159 4.87 -16.10 12.37
N GLY A 160 5.01 -16.49 11.10
CA GLY A 160 4.27 -15.90 9.99
C GLY A 160 2.78 -16.27 9.98
N PHE A 161 1.97 -15.37 9.45
CA PHE A 161 0.98 -15.54 8.37
C PHE A 161 0.21 -14.21 8.28
N GLY A 162 -0.08 -13.77 7.05
CA GLY A 162 -0.47 -12.40 6.73
C GLY A 162 -1.64 -11.83 7.53
N ALA A 163 -1.50 -10.56 7.91
CA ALA A 163 -2.61 -9.66 8.17
C ALA A 163 -2.13 -8.25 7.83
N ASP A 164 -3.01 -7.50 7.17
CA ASP A 164 -2.82 -6.13 6.72
C ASP A 164 -2.02 -5.29 7.72
N ALA A 165 -0.94 -4.68 7.25
CA ALA A 165 -0.24 -3.65 8.00
C ALA A 165 -1.26 -2.55 8.34
N PRO A 166 -1.55 -2.24 9.62
CA PRO A 166 -2.38 -1.10 9.91
C PRO A 166 -1.61 0.13 9.44
N ALA A 167 -2.18 0.81 8.44
CA ALA A 167 -1.70 2.08 7.95
C ALA A 167 -1.33 2.96 9.14
N GLN A 168 -0.08 3.40 9.17
CA GLN A 168 0.43 4.38 10.12
C GLN A 168 -0.46 5.62 10.03
N ARG A 169 -1.46 5.68 10.91
CA ARG A 169 -2.26 6.88 11.08
C ARG A 169 -1.41 7.84 11.88
N LEU A 170 -0.58 8.60 11.18
CA LEU A 170 -0.02 9.85 11.69
C LEU A 170 -1.20 10.70 12.14
N VAL A 171 -1.43 10.76 13.45
CA VAL A 171 -2.26 11.80 14.03
C VAL A 171 -1.41 13.06 13.98
N GLU A 172 -1.46 13.75 12.84
CA GLU A 172 -0.95 15.10 12.71
C GLU A 172 -1.82 16.00 13.60
N TRP A 173 -1.25 16.47 14.70
CA TRP A 173 -1.90 17.45 15.56
C TRP A 173 -1.89 18.80 14.84
N LEU A 174 -2.95 19.07 14.08
CA LEU A 174 -3.20 20.42 13.57
C LEU A 174 -3.40 21.36 14.78
N PRO A 175 -2.70 22.50 14.89
CA PRO A 175 -2.96 23.45 15.96
C PRO A 175 -4.40 23.94 15.88
N ALA A 176 -5.10 23.95 17.02
CA ALA A 176 -6.46 24.46 17.11
C ALA A 176 -6.51 25.93 16.64
N PRO A 177 -7.58 26.35 15.92
CA PRO A 177 -7.68 27.73 15.45
C PRO A 177 -7.71 28.70 16.64
N GLU A 178 -7.00 29.80 16.45
CA GLU A 178 -6.87 30.92 17.38
C GLU A 178 -8.26 31.51 17.66
N ASN A 179 -8.76 31.35 18.88
CA ASN A 179 -9.93 32.09 19.33
C ASN A 179 -9.55 33.56 19.48
N THR A 180 -9.80 34.34 18.44
CA THR A 180 -9.84 35.79 18.51
C THR A 180 -10.92 36.22 19.48
N ALA A 181 -10.50 36.96 20.49
CA ALA A 181 -11.31 37.60 21.49
C ALA A 181 -12.43 38.47 20.88
N SER A 182 -13.62 38.41 21.48
CA SER A 182 -14.56 39.53 21.67
C SER A 182 -15.47 39.21 22.86
#